data_AF-R8Q4I3-F1
#
_entry.id   AF-R8Q4I3-F1
#
_cell.length_a   1.000
_cell.length_b   1.000
_cell.length_c   1.000
_cell.angle_alpha   90.00
_cell.angle_beta   90.00
_cell.angle_gamma   90.00
#
_symmetry.space_group_name_H-M   'P 1'
#
loop_
_entity.id
_entity.type
_entity.pdbx_description
1 polymer ?
#
loop_
_entity_poly.entity_id
_entity_poly.type
_entity_poly.pdbx_seq_one_letter_code
_entity_poly.pdbx_strand_id
1 'polypeptide(L)'
;MWIPIHKTWKLNERHYGALQGLNKEETARKYGDERVTLWRRSTNVRPPALTKDDERYEAAHPKYRDLKDNKFPLTENLEDTEKRVVSYWDEEIAPNLKDGKK
;
A
#
# COMPACT_ATOMS: atom_id res chain seq x y z
N MET A 1 -31.28 -7.41 -2.86
CA MET A 1 -30.82 -6.02 -2.64
C MET A 1 -29.48 -5.86 -3.35
N TRP A 2 -29.37 -4.90 -4.27
CA TRP A 2 -28.12 -4.61 -5.00
C TRP A 2 -27.35 -3.52 -4.23
N ILE A 3 -26.08 -3.76 -3.91
CA ILE A 3 -25.23 -2.82 -3.17
C ILE A 3 -24.09 -2.39 -4.11
N PRO A 4 -23.89 -1.08 -4.36
CA PRO A 4 -22.79 -0.61 -5.18
C PRO A 4 -21.43 -0.94 -4.55
N ILE A 5 -20.44 -1.28 -5.37
CA ILE A 5 -19.07 -1.57 -4.93
C ILE A 5 -18.12 -0.55 -5.57
N HIS A 6 -17.45 0.25 -4.73
CA HIS A 6 -16.44 1.21 -5.14
C HIS A 6 -15.04 0.64 -4.86
N LYS A 7 -14.21 0.50 -5.89
CA LYS A 7 -12.84 -0.03 -5.78
C LYS A 7 -11.84 1.11 -5.92
N THR A 8 -10.87 1.18 -5.03
CA THR A 8 -9.79 2.18 -5.08
C THR A 8 -8.48 1.57 -4.57
N TRP A 9 -7.36 1.99 -5.15
CA TRP A 9 -6.03 1.59 -4.68
C TRP A 9 -5.67 2.23 -3.35
N LYS A 10 -6.29 3.38 -3.00
CA LYS A 10 -6.02 4.10 -1.75
C LYS A 10 -6.35 3.25 -0.50
N LEU A 11 -7.14 2.18 -0.65
CA LEU A 11 -7.50 1.21 0.39
C LEU A 11 -6.72 -0.12 0.31
N ASN A 12 -5.69 -0.22 -0.54
CA ASN A 12 -4.86 -1.42 -0.60
C ASN A 12 -4.05 -1.60 0.70
N GLU A 13 -3.59 -2.84 0.93
CA GLU A 13 -2.59 -3.15 1.96
C GLU A 13 -1.31 -2.33 1.78
N ARG A 14 -0.52 -2.16 2.86
CA ARG A 14 0.79 -1.52 2.84
C ARG A 14 1.74 -2.21 1.85
N HIS A 15 2.36 -1.42 0.99
CA HIS A 15 3.32 -1.92 0.00
C HIS A 15 4.65 -2.31 0.65
N TYR A 16 4.92 -3.62 0.77
CA TYR A 16 6.16 -4.13 1.41
C TYR A 16 7.43 -4.01 0.56
N GLY A 17 7.33 -3.40 -0.63
CA GLY A 17 8.47 -3.17 -1.52
C GLY A 17 9.15 -4.49 -1.90
N ALA A 18 10.47 -4.50 -1.87
CA ALA A 18 11.26 -5.68 -2.26
C ALA A 18 11.08 -6.90 -1.34
N LEU A 19 10.36 -6.78 -0.22
CA LEU A 19 10.03 -7.91 0.65
C LEU A 19 8.79 -8.68 0.18
N GLN A 20 8.05 -8.19 -0.82
CA GLN A 20 6.89 -8.89 -1.37
C GLN A 20 7.30 -10.25 -1.94
N GLY A 21 6.61 -11.30 -1.50
CA GLY A 21 6.84 -12.69 -1.93
C GLY A 21 7.99 -13.41 -1.22
N LEU A 22 8.78 -12.73 -0.38
CA LEU A 22 9.89 -13.36 0.34
C LEU A 22 9.42 -14.13 1.57
N ASN A 23 10.09 -15.25 1.86
CA ASN A 23 9.88 -15.97 3.10
C ASN A 23 10.42 -15.15 4.30
N LYS A 24 9.68 -15.16 5.41
CA LYS A 24 10.04 -14.43 6.64
C LYS A 24 11.39 -14.90 7.20
N GLU A 25 11.64 -16.21 7.23
CA GLU A 25 12.87 -16.79 7.76
C GLU A 25 14.08 -16.42 6.90
N GLU A 26 13.95 -16.47 5.58
CA GLU A 26 15.01 -16.08 4.65
C GLU A 26 15.32 -14.58 4.76
N THR A 27 14.28 -13.76 4.91
CA THR A 27 14.43 -12.31 5.10
C THR A 27 15.12 -12.01 6.43
N ALA A 28 14.77 -12.71 7.50
CA ALA A 28 15.42 -12.60 8.81
C ALA A 28 16.90 -13.01 8.76
N ARG A 29 17.23 -14.12 8.09
CA ARG A 29 18.63 -14.56 7.90
C ARG A 29 19.46 -13.53 7.11
N LYS A 30 18.85 -12.87 6.12
CA LYS A 30 19.55 -11.91 5.25
C LYS A 30 19.73 -10.53 5.89
N TYR A 31 18.72 -10.03 6.59
CA TYR A 31 18.69 -8.64 7.07
C TYR A 31 18.75 -8.48 8.60
N GLY A 32 18.61 -9.59 9.34
CA GLY A 32 18.52 -9.62 10.80
C GLY A 32 17.09 -9.43 11.31
N ASP A 33 16.76 -10.13 12.39
CA ASP A 33 15.43 -10.11 13.02
C ASP A 33 15.00 -8.72 13.49
N GLU A 34 15.95 -7.91 13.99
CA GLU A 34 15.69 -6.56 14.45
C GLU A 34 15.21 -5.66 13.30
N ARG A 35 15.86 -5.74 12.13
CA ARG A 35 15.44 -4.97 10.94
C ARG A 35 14.09 -5.42 10.41
N VAL A 36 13.86 -6.73 10.35
CA VAL A 36 12.56 -7.28 9.93
C VAL A 36 11.46 -6.85 10.89
N THR A 37 11.73 -6.86 12.19
CA THR A 37 10.80 -6.39 13.22
C THR A 37 10.51 -4.90 13.04
N LEU A 38 11.54 -4.09 12.79
CA LEU A 38 11.40 -2.65 12.55
C LEU A 38 10.50 -2.38 11.34
N TRP A 39 10.73 -3.03 10.20
CA TRP A 39 9.88 -2.87 9.01
C TRP A 39 8.43 -3.30 9.24
N ARG A 40 8.19 -4.28 10.11
CA ARG A 40 6.84 -4.81 10.35
C ARG A 40 6.08 -3.99 11.37
N ARG A 41 6.74 -3.49 12.41
CA ARG A 41 6.11 -2.86 13.59
C ARG A 41 6.28 -1.34 13.67
N SER A 42 7.29 -0.78 13.01
CA SER A 42 7.47 0.68 13.00
C SER A 42 6.39 1.35 12.15
N THR A 43 6.02 2.56 12.57
CA THR A 43 5.10 3.43 11.84
C THR A 43 5.80 4.12 10.66
N ASN A 44 7.06 4.49 10.83
CA ASN A 44 7.77 5.41 9.94
C ASN A 44 8.96 4.78 9.18
N VAL A 45 9.32 3.52 9.46
CA VAL A 45 10.44 2.87 8.76
C VAL A 45 9.94 2.10 7.55
N ARG A 46 10.45 2.45 6.36
CA ARG A 46 10.13 1.79 5.10
C ARG A 46 10.98 0.53 4.88
N PRO A 47 10.40 -0.58 4.38
CA PRO A 47 11.16 -1.69 3.78
C PRO A 47 11.99 -1.25 2.57
N PRO A 48 12.95 -2.07 2.10
CA PRO A 48 13.67 -1.80 0.85
C PRO A 48 12.72 -1.61 -0.33
N ALA A 49 12.99 -0.60 -1.16
CA ALA A 49 12.15 -0.27 -2.31
C ALA A 49 12.32 -1.26 -3.47
N LEU A 50 11.25 -1.46 -4.24
CA LEU A 50 11.35 -2.03 -5.58
C LEU A 50 12.04 -1.04 -6.54
N THR A 51 12.63 -1.58 -7.61
CA THR A 51 12.96 -0.80 -8.81
C THR A 51 11.79 -0.83 -9.78
N LYS A 52 11.74 0.11 -10.73
CA LYS A 52 10.68 0.15 -11.76
C LYS A 52 10.79 -1.00 -12.78
N ASP A 53 11.95 -1.64 -12.85
CA ASP A 53 12.23 -2.77 -13.73
C ASP A 53 11.94 -4.13 -13.06
N ASP A 54 11.54 -4.14 -11.78
CA ASP A 54 11.17 -5.37 -11.06
C ASP A 54 9.82 -5.88 -11.56
N GLU A 55 9.68 -7.20 -11.79
CA GLU A 55 8.43 -7.81 -12.26
C GLU A 55 7.24 -7.56 -11.32
N ARG A 56 7.50 -7.34 -10.02
CA ARG A 56 6.48 -7.00 -9.01
C ARG A 56 6.01 -5.55 -9.11
N TYR A 57 6.65 -4.71 -9.92
CA TYR A 57 6.24 -3.33 -10.16
C TYR A 57 5.01 -3.29 -11.08
N GLU A 58 3.83 -3.43 -10.49
CA GLU A 58 2.57 -3.55 -11.22
C GLU A 58 1.99 -2.22 -11.72
N ALA A 59 2.74 -1.11 -11.74
CA ALA A 59 2.17 0.20 -12.08
C ALA A 59 1.48 0.27 -13.45
N ALA A 60 1.92 -0.56 -14.41
CA ALA A 60 1.30 -0.67 -15.74
C ALA A 60 0.04 -1.56 -15.78
N HIS A 61 -0.29 -2.26 -14.68
CA HIS A 61 -1.46 -3.15 -14.64
C HIS A 61 -2.76 -2.33 -14.76
N PRO A 62 -3.76 -2.76 -15.57
CA PRO A 62 -4.98 -1.97 -15.82
C PRO A 62 -5.74 -1.48 -14.58
N LYS A 63 -5.67 -2.23 -13.47
CA LYS A 63 -6.24 -1.87 -12.16
C LYS A 63 -5.65 -0.59 -11.54
N TYR A 64 -4.50 -0.13 -12.03
CA TYR A 64 -3.80 1.07 -11.58
C TYR A 64 -3.75 2.16 -12.64
N ARG A 65 -4.45 2.02 -13.78
CA ARG A 65 -4.44 2.99 -14.88
C ARG A 65 -4.83 4.42 -14.47
N ASP A 66 -5.64 4.54 -13.42
CA ASP A 66 -6.16 5.83 -12.93
C ASP A 66 -5.19 6.48 -11.92
N LEU A 67 -4.12 5.79 -11.53
CA LEU A 67 -3.01 6.40 -10.80
C LEU A 67 -2.20 7.26 -11.76
N LYS A 68 -2.06 8.55 -11.41
CA LYS A 68 -1.11 9.43 -12.09
C LYS A 68 0.32 8.88 -12.00
N ASP A 69 1.13 9.17 -13.01
CA ASP A 69 2.55 8.81 -13.04
C ASP A 69 3.25 9.14 -11.71
N ASN A 70 4.08 8.21 -11.25
CA ASN A 70 4.83 8.28 -9.98
C ASN A 70 3.99 8.24 -8.68
N LYS A 71 2.69 7.90 -8.73
CA LYS A 71 1.91 7.65 -7.50
C LYS A 71 1.89 6.20 -7.05
N PHE A 72 2.29 5.26 -7.91
CA PHE A 72 2.43 3.86 -7.50
C PHE A 72 3.61 3.71 -6.52
N PRO A 73 3.40 3.13 -5.32
CA PRO A 73 4.45 3.02 -4.32
C PRO A 73 5.51 1.98 -4.69
N LEU A 74 6.79 2.29 -4.48
CA LEU A 74 7.88 1.32 -4.55
C LEU A 74 8.11 0.62 -3.21
N THR A 75 7.66 1.24 -2.11
CA THR A 75 7.66 0.75 -0.72
C THR A 75 6.84 1.73 0.12
N GLU A 76 6.23 1.25 1.20
CA GLU A 76 5.44 2.05 2.15
C GLU A 76 5.80 1.69 3.58
N ASN A 77 5.77 2.69 4.47
CA ASN A 77 5.62 2.48 5.90
C ASN A 77 4.13 2.63 6.29
N LEU A 78 3.81 2.62 7.59
CA LEU A 78 2.41 2.79 8.02
C LEU A 78 1.91 4.21 7.77
N GLU A 79 2.74 5.23 8.01
CA GLU A 79 2.36 6.64 7.80
C GLU A 79 2.02 6.94 6.33
N ASP A 80 2.72 6.34 5.36
CA ASP A 80 2.42 6.47 3.94
C ASP A 80 1.04 5.89 3.61
N THR A 81 0.77 4.71 4.18
CA THR A 81 -0.51 4.01 4.03
C THR A 81 -1.65 4.82 4.67
N GLU A 82 -1.43 5.31 5.88
CA GLU A 82 -2.39 6.15 6.61
C GLU A 82 -2.72 7.42 5.81
N LYS A 83 -1.72 8.13 5.29
CA LYS A 83 -1.93 9.37 4.50
C LYS A 83 -2.87 9.15 3.31
N ARG A 84 -2.69 8.07 2.54
CA ARG A 84 -3.56 7.78 1.39
C ARG A 84 -4.95 7.30 1.80
N VAL A 85 -5.06 6.55 2.91
CA VAL A 85 -6.34 6.07 3.44
C VAL A 85 -7.16 7.24 3.99
N VAL A 86 -6.55 8.11 4.80
CA VAL A 86 -7.20 9.30 5.40
C VAL A 86 -7.64 10.26 4.31
N SER A 87 -6.82 10.52 3.28
CA SER A 87 -7.25 11.32 2.12
C SER A 87 -8.49 10.74 1.44
N TYR A 88 -8.57 9.42 1.22
CA TYR A 88 -9.77 8.80 0.64
C TYR A 88 -10.97 8.86 1.59
N TRP A 89 -10.74 8.70 2.89
CA TRP A 89 -11.78 8.81 3.90
C TRP A 89 -12.41 10.21 3.87
N ASP A 90 -11.61 11.26 3.92
CA ASP A 90 -12.07 12.64 3.97
C ASP A 90 -12.73 13.10 2.66
N GLU A 91 -12.21 12.64 1.51
CA GLU A 91 -12.68 13.04 0.18
C GLU A 91 -13.93 12.26 -0.28
N GLU A 92 -14.02 10.97 0.05
CA GLU A 92 -15.02 10.07 -0.55
C GLU A 92 -15.89 9.38 0.49
N ILE A 93 -15.31 8.70 1.49
CA ILE A 93 -16.11 7.88 2.40
C ILE A 93 -16.96 8.75 3.33
N ALA A 94 -16.35 9.67 4.06
CA ALA A 94 -17.02 10.49 5.06
C ALA A 94 -18.12 11.40 4.46
N PRO A 95 -17.92 12.07 3.32
CA PRO A 95 -18.99 12.84 2.67
C PRO A 95 -20.15 11.96 2.19
N ASN A 96 -19.87 10.84 1.51
CA ASN A 96 -20.92 9.96 1.01
C ASN A 96 -21.75 9.32 2.15
N LEU A 97 -21.11 9.00 3.29
CA LEU A 97 -21.81 8.53 4.48
C LEU A 97 -22.71 9.62 5.09
N LYS A 98 -22.22 10.87 5.16
CA LYS A 98 -23.01 12.02 5.66
C LYS A 98 -24.23 12.30 4.78
N ASP A 99 -24.10 12.11 3.47
CA ASP A 99 -25.20 12.24 2.49
C ASP A 99 -26.17 11.05 2.50
N GLY A 100 -25.94 10.04 3.34
CA GLY A 100 -26.81 8.87 3.47
C GLY A 100 -26.71 7.87 2.32
N LYS A 101 -25.67 7.96 1.48
CA LYS A 101 -25.40 6.98 0.43
C LYS A 101 -24.92 5.67 1.08
N LYS A 102 -25.46 4.53 0.63
CA LYS A 102 -25.20 3.18 1.16
C LYS A 102 -24.81 2.22 0.03
#